data_AF-A0A2U8VPY3-F1
#
_entry.id   AF-A0A2U8VPY3-F1
#
_cell.length_a   1.000
_cell.length_b   1.000
_cell.length_c   1.000
_cell.angle_alpha   90.00
_cell.angle_beta   90.00
_cell.angle_gamma   90.00
#
_symmetry.space_group_name_H-M   'P 1'
#
loop_
_entity.id
_entity.type
_entity.pdbx_description
1 polymer ?
#
loop_
_entity_poly.entity_id
_entity_poly.type
_entity_poly.pdbx_seq_one_letter_code
_entity_poly.pdbx_strand_id
1 'polypeptide(L)'
;MDGSLSSGDKGFDRALAKTLVRLSDLFEVLPGFAFQELDEENAYATSHDKFGNRDDGTVIFGRSLYKSIMNRPENPHICVAAVCAHEFAHILQFKTGIRQRLVGPDNRVKKLELHADFLAGYFAGIRKKESRDFPAAAFASMQHSIGDNSFGSVQHHGTAEERGAAVVAGFSSAFHMRQTLSEAIEAGISYVKRG
;
A
#
# COMPACT_ATOMS: atom_id res chain seq x y z
N MET A 1 7.95 -19.81 12.54
CA MET A 1 7.74 -18.73 11.55
C MET A 1 9.08 -18.10 11.27
N ASP A 2 9.43 -17.88 10.00
CA ASP A 2 10.77 -17.51 9.50
C ASP A 2 10.87 -16.06 9.01
N GLY A 3 9.97 -15.18 9.46
CA GLY A 3 10.02 -13.74 9.17
C GLY A 3 11.05 -13.02 10.03
N SER A 4 11.71 -11.99 9.48
CA SER A 4 12.63 -11.11 10.22
C SER A 4 12.23 -9.65 10.04
N LEU A 5 12.43 -8.85 11.09
CA LEU A 5 12.17 -7.41 11.09
C LEU A 5 13.16 -6.61 10.24
N SER A 6 14.24 -7.25 9.76
CA SER A 6 15.34 -6.57 9.09
C SER A 6 15.46 -6.97 7.62
N SER A 7 15.72 -5.97 6.77
CA SER A 7 16.07 -6.15 5.37
C SER A 7 17.52 -6.63 5.17
N GLY A 8 18.37 -6.45 6.19
CA GLY A 8 19.83 -6.63 6.13
C GLY A 8 20.61 -5.31 6.03
N ASP A 9 19.94 -4.18 5.76
CA ASP A 9 20.53 -2.84 5.76
C ASP A 9 19.97 -2.00 6.92
N LYS A 10 20.79 -1.72 7.94
CA LYS A 10 20.39 -0.98 9.14
C LYS A 10 19.95 0.46 8.86
N GLY A 11 20.57 1.12 7.88
CA GLY A 11 20.25 2.50 7.51
C GLY A 11 18.87 2.55 6.87
N PHE A 12 18.62 1.63 5.94
CA PHE A 12 17.32 1.44 5.33
C PHE A 12 16.25 1.03 6.34
N ASP A 13 16.51 0.03 7.19
CA ASP A 13 15.56 -0.46 8.20
C ASP A 13 15.07 0.67 9.11
N ARG A 14 15.98 1.57 9.51
CA ARG A 14 15.61 2.75 10.31
C ARG A 14 14.73 3.73 9.53
N ALA A 15 15.01 3.94 8.24
CA ALA A 15 14.20 4.80 7.39
C ALA A 15 12.81 4.20 7.13
N LEU A 16 12.76 2.90 6.85
CA LEU A 16 11.52 2.15 6.67
C LEU A 16 10.69 2.18 7.95
N ALA A 17 11.28 1.93 9.12
CA ALA A 17 10.56 2.00 10.40
C ALA A 17 9.86 3.35 10.62
N LYS A 18 10.51 4.47 10.27
CA LYS A 18 9.86 5.79 10.32
C LYS A 18 8.69 5.92 9.35
N THR A 19 8.81 5.34 8.15
CA THR A 19 7.72 5.29 7.17
C THR A 19 6.56 4.43 7.67
N LEU A 20 6.84 3.27 8.27
CA LEU A 20 5.81 2.37 8.82
C LEU A 20 5.08 3.02 10.00
N VAL A 21 5.77 3.77 10.87
CA VAL A 21 5.12 4.56 11.93
C VAL A 21 4.20 5.61 11.33
N ARG A 22 4.65 6.37 10.32
CA ARG A 22 3.79 7.36 9.65
C ARG A 22 2.58 6.74 8.97
N LEU A 23 2.72 5.57 8.36
CA LEU A 23 1.58 4.83 7.79
C LEU A 23 0.61 4.37 8.89
N SER A 24 1.15 3.90 10.01
CA SER A 24 0.35 3.50 11.18
C SER A 24 -0.46 4.68 11.72
N ASP A 25 0.19 5.83 11.89
CA ASP A 25 -0.44 7.06 12.36
C ASP A 25 -1.47 7.58 11.37
N LEU A 26 -1.14 7.62 10.06
CA LEU A 26 -2.03 8.17 9.05
C LEU A 26 -3.28 7.33 8.84
N PHE A 27 -3.14 6.01 8.83
CA PHE A 27 -4.27 5.09 8.62
C PHE A 27 -4.89 4.60 9.91
N GLU A 28 -4.40 5.04 11.07
CA GLU A 28 -4.89 4.63 12.38
C GLU A 28 -4.91 3.09 12.54
N VAL A 29 -3.85 2.42 12.06
CA VAL A 29 -3.66 0.96 12.13
C VAL A 29 -2.32 0.60 12.75
N LEU A 30 -2.24 -0.56 13.40
CA LEU A 30 -1.01 -1.07 14.00
C LEU A 30 -0.73 -2.52 13.60
N PRO A 31 -0.43 -2.81 12.32
CA PRO A 31 -0.10 -4.16 11.89
C PRO A 31 1.31 -4.58 12.33
N GLY A 32 1.54 -5.89 12.42
CA GLY A 32 2.88 -6.46 12.37
C GLY A 32 3.52 -6.25 10.99
N PHE A 33 4.85 -6.23 10.93
CA PHE A 33 5.59 -6.15 9.67
C PHE A 33 6.77 -7.11 9.71
N ALA A 34 6.99 -7.89 8.65
CA ALA A 34 8.18 -8.72 8.54
C ALA A 34 8.62 -8.89 7.09
N PHE A 35 9.93 -9.01 6.89
CA PHE A 35 10.52 -9.54 5.68
C PHE A 35 10.53 -11.07 5.73
N GLN A 36 10.02 -11.71 4.69
CA GLN A 36 9.97 -13.17 4.58
C GLN A 36 10.45 -13.61 3.20
N GLU A 37 11.07 -14.80 3.10
CA GLU A 37 11.27 -15.43 1.79
C GLU A 37 9.91 -15.94 1.29
N LEU A 38 9.55 -15.55 0.07
CA LEU A 38 8.32 -15.95 -0.61
C LEU A 38 8.70 -16.57 -1.95
N ASP A 39 7.89 -17.51 -2.45
CA ASP A 39 8.14 -18.19 -3.72
C ASP A 39 8.09 -17.24 -4.93
N GLU A 40 7.42 -16.09 -4.78
CA GLU A 40 7.25 -15.08 -5.83
C GLU A 40 7.63 -13.68 -5.29
N GLU A 41 7.91 -12.71 -6.17
CA GLU A 41 8.20 -11.32 -5.76
C GLU A 41 6.92 -10.61 -5.29
N ASN A 42 6.49 -10.92 -4.06
CA ASN A 42 5.21 -10.43 -3.55
C ASN A 42 5.35 -9.68 -2.21
N ALA A 43 4.34 -8.88 -1.88
CA ALA A 43 4.06 -8.41 -0.54
C ALA A 43 2.54 -8.55 -0.32
N TYR A 44 2.13 -8.85 0.91
CA TYR A 44 0.70 -8.99 1.19
C TYR A 44 0.35 -8.66 2.64
N ALA A 45 -0.85 -8.14 2.82
CA ALA A 45 -1.50 -7.94 4.09
C ALA A 45 -2.44 -9.11 4.45
N THR A 46 -2.51 -9.44 5.73
CA THR A 46 -3.49 -10.40 6.27
C THR A 46 -4.10 -9.86 7.56
N SER A 47 -5.37 -10.19 7.82
CA SER A 47 -6.06 -9.84 9.07
C SER A 47 -5.62 -10.70 10.26
N HIS A 48 -4.82 -11.75 10.04
CA HIS A 48 -4.33 -12.60 11.12
C HIS A 48 -3.09 -11.97 11.75
N ASP A 49 -3.07 -11.89 13.07
CA ASP A 49 -1.84 -11.57 13.80
C ASP A 49 -0.89 -12.78 13.73
N LYS A 50 0.13 -12.69 12.89
CA LYS A 50 1.15 -13.73 12.75
C LYS A 50 2.24 -13.64 13.84
N PHE A 51 2.29 -12.55 14.61
CA PHE A 51 3.37 -12.28 15.56
C PHE A 51 2.89 -12.09 17.01
N GLY A 52 1.58 -12.25 17.25
CA GLY A 52 0.95 -12.40 18.55
C GLY A 52 0.96 -11.17 19.46
N ASN A 53 1.13 -9.96 18.90
CA ASN A 53 1.25 -8.69 19.64
C ASN A 53 0.80 -7.44 18.85
N ARG A 54 0.01 -7.58 17.77
CA ARG A 54 -0.43 -6.46 16.90
C ARG A 54 -1.88 -6.65 16.46
N ASP A 55 -2.77 -5.78 16.94
CA ASP A 55 -4.23 -5.99 16.92
C ASP A 55 -4.87 -5.96 15.51
N ASP A 56 -4.25 -5.31 14.53
CA ASP A 56 -4.89 -5.01 13.23
C ASP A 56 -4.51 -5.96 12.09
N GLY A 57 -3.59 -6.91 12.32
CA GLY A 57 -3.13 -7.88 11.31
C GLY A 57 -1.62 -7.80 11.03
N THR A 58 -1.20 -8.27 9.86
CA THR A 58 0.23 -8.38 9.51
C THR A 58 0.48 -8.06 8.04
N VAL A 59 1.54 -7.29 7.77
CA VAL A 59 2.12 -7.11 6.43
C VAL A 59 3.38 -7.96 6.31
N ILE A 60 3.41 -8.80 5.28
CA ILE A 60 4.59 -9.59 4.90
C ILE A 60 5.17 -8.99 3.63
N PHE A 61 6.46 -8.63 3.67
CA PHE A 61 7.19 -8.11 2.53
C PHE A 61 8.18 -9.15 2.01
N GLY A 62 8.00 -9.63 0.79
CA GLY A 62 8.87 -10.62 0.18
C GLY A 62 10.31 -10.11 0.00
N ARG A 63 11.29 -10.91 0.40
CA ARG A 63 12.71 -10.57 0.25
C ARG A 63 13.14 -10.49 -1.21
N SER A 64 12.56 -11.33 -2.08
CA SER A 64 12.74 -11.29 -3.53
C SER A 64 12.25 -9.95 -4.11
N LEU A 65 11.01 -9.54 -3.77
CA LEU A 65 10.46 -8.23 -4.17
C LEU A 65 11.30 -7.06 -3.64
N TYR A 66 11.71 -7.11 -2.37
CA TYR A 66 12.59 -6.09 -1.79
C TYR A 66 13.88 -5.94 -2.60
N LYS A 67 14.58 -7.04 -2.89
CA LYS A 67 15.82 -7.02 -3.68
C LYS A 67 15.57 -6.48 -5.10
N SER A 68 14.49 -6.89 -5.74
CA SER A 68 14.08 -6.43 -7.07
C SER A 68 13.84 -4.91 -7.10
N ILE A 69 13.10 -4.38 -6.12
CA ILE A 69 12.88 -2.93 -5.98
C ILE A 69 14.18 -2.20 -5.69
N MET A 70 15.03 -2.73 -4.79
CA MET A 70 16.29 -2.11 -4.40
C MET A 70 17.32 -2.03 -5.53
N ASN A 71 17.21 -2.88 -6.54
CA ASN A 71 18.04 -2.84 -7.75
C ASN A 71 17.56 -1.81 -8.79
N ARG A 72 16.43 -1.13 -8.57
CA ARG A 72 15.93 -0.10 -9.49
C ARG A 72 16.79 1.17 -9.39
N PRO A 73 17.06 1.85 -10.52
CA PRO A 73 17.96 3.01 -10.55
C PRO A 73 17.38 4.24 -9.84
N GLU A 74 16.06 4.39 -9.81
CA GLU A 74 15.41 5.59 -9.31
C GLU A 74 14.57 5.32 -8.06
N ASN A 75 14.87 6.06 -6.99
CA ASN A 75 14.09 6.14 -5.76
C ASN A 75 13.63 4.77 -5.17
N PRO A 76 14.48 3.74 -5.08
CA PRO A 76 14.06 2.40 -4.66
C PRO A 76 13.40 2.37 -3.27
N HIS A 77 13.86 3.22 -2.34
CA HIS A 77 13.25 3.33 -1.01
C HIS A 77 11.81 3.87 -1.04
N ILE A 78 11.50 4.74 -2.00
CA ILE A 78 10.15 5.30 -2.18
C ILE A 78 9.24 4.27 -2.81
N CYS A 79 9.78 3.46 -3.72
CA CYS A 79 9.10 2.30 -4.28
C CYS A 79 8.71 1.29 -3.18
N VAL A 80 9.62 0.97 -2.24
CA VAL A 80 9.26 0.13 -1.07
C VAL A 80 8.17 0.79 -0.22
N ALA A 81 8.25 2.10 0.01
CA ALA A 81 7.22 2.84 0.74
C ALA A 81 5.85 2.81 0.04
N ALA A 82 5.81 2.79 -1.31
CA ALA A 82 4.58 2.68 -2.08
C ALA A 82 3.89 1.34 -1.88
N VAL A 83 4.65 0.24 -1.94
CA VAL A 83 4.14 -1.11 -1.64
C VAL A 83 3.63 -1.18 -0.20
N CYS A 84 4.40 -0.67 0.77
CA CYS A 84 3.96 -0.65 2.17
C CYS A 84 2.67 0.15 2.35
N ALA A 85 2.50 1.29 1.67
CA ALA A 85 1.29 2.10 1.77
C ALA A 85 0.06 1.35 1.23
N HIS A 86 0.23 0.59 0.14
CA HIS A 86 -0.83 -0.28 -0.39
C HIS A 86 -1.20 -1.39 0.60
N GLU A 87 -0.23 -2.11 1.15
CA GLU A 87 -0.50 -3.17 2.11
C GLU A 87 -1.13 -2.64 3.42
N PHE A 88 -0.69 -1.48 3.90
CA PHE A 88 -1.31 -0.83 5.06
C PHE A 88 -2.75 -0.37 4.77
N ALA A 89 -3.07 -0.01 3.53
CA ALA A 89 -4.45 0.27 3.15
C ALA A 89 -5.34 -0.99 3.22
N HIS A 90 -4.81 -2.17 2.90
CA HIS A 90 -5.52 -3.43 3.13
C HIS A 90 -5.73 -3.73 4.63
N ILE A 91 -4.74 -3.44 5.47
CA ILE A 91 -4.90 -3.52 6.94
C ILE A 91 -6.07 -2.63 7.40
N LEU A 92 -6.11 -1.38 6.93
CA LEU A 92 -7.23 -0.48 7.21
C LEU A 92 -8.57 -1.04 6.72
N GLN A 93 -8.62 -1.64 5.53
CA GLN A 93 -9.81 -2.29 5.02
C GLN A 93 -10.27 -3.47 5.89
N PHE A 94 -9.34 -4.26 6.44
CA PHE A 94 -9.67 -5.34 7.39
C PHE A 94 -10.24 -4.76 8.68
N LYS A 95 -9.57 -3.78 9.28
CA LYS A 95 -9.95 -3.16 10.55
C LYS A 95 -11.34 -2.51 10.52
N THR A 96 -11.67 -1.84 9.43
CA THR A 96 -12.88 -1.00 9.31
C THR A 96 -14.07 -1.69 8.65
N GLY A 97 -13.90 -2.93 8.19
CA GLY A 97 -14.96 -3.66 7.49
C GLY A 97 -15.32 -3.07 6.11
N ILE A 98 -14.41 -2.31 5.48
CA ILE A 98 -14.62 -1.76 4.11
C ILE A 98 -14.82 -2.90 3.11
N ARG A 99 -14.21 -4.07 3.35
CA ARG A 99 -14.40 -5.27 2.53
C ARG A 99 -15.86 -5.65 2.36
N GLN A 100 -16.68 -5.46 3.39
CA GLN A 100 -18.12 -5.73 3.40
C GLN A 100 -18.93 -4.61 2.70
N ARG A 101 -18.40 -3.38 2.67
CA ARG A 101 -19.03 -2.21 2.05
C ARG A 101 -18.84 -2.14 0.52
N LEU A 102 -17.83 -2.83 0.01
CA LEU A 102 -17.51 -2.96 -1.42
C LEU A 102 -18.08 -4.24 -2.06
N VAL A 103 -18.94 -4.96 -1.35
CA VAL A 103 -19.53 -6.24 -1.78
C VAL A 103 -20.62 -6.05 -2.81
N GLY A 104 -20.29 -6.35 -4.07
CA GLY A 104 -21.21 -6.87 -5.07
C GLY A 104 -20.76 -8.27 -5.52
N PRO A 105 -21.61 -9.02 -6.27
CA PRO A 105 -21.25 -10.33 -6.82
C PRO A 105 -20.11 -10.25 -7.85
N ASP A 106 -19.98 -9.13 -8.57
CA ASP A 106 -18.94 -8.94 -9.60
C ASP A 106 -17.84 -7.95 -9.15
N ASN A 107 -16.59 -8.25 -9.50
CA ASN A 107 -15.41 -7.36 -9.37
C ASN A 107 -15.02 -6.90 -7.95
N ARG A 108 -15.39 -7.64 -6.90
CA ARG A 108 -15.04 -7.31 -5.51
C ARG A 108 -13.53 -7.14 -5.30
N VAL A 109 -12.73 -8.08 -5.82
CA VAL A 109 -11.26 -8.06 -5.64
C VAL A 109 -10.69 -6.79 -6.25
N LYS A 110 -10.95 -6.53 -7.54
CA LYS A 110 -10.56 -5.30 -8.23
C LYS A 110 -10.92 -4.03 -7.45
N LYS A 111 -12.14 -3.92 -6.93
CA LYS A 111 -12.56 -2.73 -6.16
C LYS A 111 -11.76 -2.56 -4.86
N LEU A 112 -11.35 -3.65 -4.23
CA LEU A 112 -10.50 -3.59 -3.04
C LEU A 112 -9.09 -3.14 -3.36
N GLU A 113 -8.52 -3.65 -4.45
CA GLU A 113 -7.18 -3.27 -4.92
C GLU A 113 -7.14 -1.80 -5.34
N LEU A 114 -8.09 -1.35 -6.16
CA LEU A 114 -8.19 0.06 -6.57
C LEU A 114 -8.44 0.99 -5.38
N HIS A 115 -9.17 0.54 -4.37
CA HIS A 115 -9.34 1.32 -3.14
C HIS A 115 -8.04 1.38 -2.31
N ALA A 116 -7.27 0.30 -2.26
CA ALA A 116 -5.96 0.29 -1.62
C ALA A 116 -4.97 1.21 -2.36
N ASP A 117 -4.98 1.21 -3.69
CA ASP A 117 -4.21 2.14 -4.52
C ASP A 117 -4.61 3.60 -4.31
N PHE A 118 -5.92 3.87 -4.19
CA PHE A 118 -6.41 5.20 -3.83
C PHE A 118 -5.82 5.66 -2.48
N LEU A 119 -5.89 4.82 -1.45
CA LEU A 119 -5.35 5.17 -0.13
C LEU A 119 -3.81 5.30 -0.14
N ALA A 120 -3.11 4.48 -0.91
CA ALA A 120 -1.66 4.63 -1.11
C ALA A 120 -1.33 5.98 -1.76
N GLY A 121 -2.12 6.40 -2.76
CA GLY A 121 -2.04 7.73 -3.36
C GLY A 121 -2.31 8.85 -2.35
N TYR A 122 -3.31 8.67 -1.48
CA TYR A 122 -3.61 9.61 -0.38
C TYR A 122 -2.39 9.81 0.52
N PHE A 123 -1.72 8.72 0.94
CA PHE A 123 -0.46 8.81 1.68
C PHE A 123 0.62 9.61 0.91
N ALA A 124 0.81 9.33 -0.39
CA ALA A 124 1.77 10.08 -1.21
C ALA A 124 1.45 11.59 -1.26
N GLY A 125 0.17 11.97 -1.31
CA GLY A 125 -0.28 13.36 -1.26
C GLY A 125 0.01 14.04 0.09
N ILE A 126 -0.20 13.32 1.21
CA ILE A 126 0.19 13.80 2.54
C ILE A 126 1.71 14.02 2.61
N ARG A 127 2.51 13.06 2.15
CA ARG A 127 3.97 13.17 2.13
C ARG A 127 4.47 14.34 1.28
N LYS A 128 3.80 14.64 0.16
CA LYS A 128 4.10 15.80 -0.69
C LYS A 128 3.74 17.13 -0.03
N LYS A 129 2.67 17.18 0.78
CA LYS A 129 2.34 18.37 1.60
C LYS A 129 3.41 18.64 2.65
N GLU A 130 3.89 17.60 3.32
CA GLU A 130 4.92 17.70 4.36
C GLU A 130 6.31 18.00 3.79
N SER A 131 6.60 17.54 2.57
CA SER A 131 7.89 17.68 1.91
C SER A 131 7.70 17.92 0.42
N ARG A 132 7.95 19.15 -0.03
CA ARG A 132 7.81 19.55 -1.45
C ARG A 132 8.66 18.70 -2.39
N ASP A 133 9.78 18.16 -1.92
CA ASP A 133 10.68 17.32 -2.73
C ASP A 133 10.33 15.83 -2.69
N PHE A 134 9.21 15.44 -2.06
CA PHE A 134 8.78 14.05 -2.07
C PHE A 134 8.55 13.58 -3.53
N PRO A 135 9.20 12.49 -3.97
CA PRO A 135 9.15 12.01 -5.35
C PRO A 135 7.85 11.22 -5.62
N ALA A 136 6.72 11.92 -5.60
CA ALA A 136 5.38 11.35 -5.82
C ALA A 136 5.25 10.65 -7.18
N ALA A 137 6.00 11.09 -8.20
CA ALA A 137 6.03 10.43 -9.50
C ALA A 137 6.58 9.00 -9.40
N ALA A 138 7.71 8.79 -8.70
CA ALA A 138 8.27 7.45 -8.49
C ALA A 138 7.32 6.54 -7.71
N PHE A 139 6.60 7.11 -6.73
CA PHE A 139 5.57 6.39 -5.98
C PHE A 139 4.43 5.92 -6.90
N ALA A 140 3.91 6.80 -7.75
CA ALA A 140 2.86 6.47 -8.71
C ALA A 140 3.33 5.45 -9.77
N SER A 141 4.55 5.62 -10.28
CA SER A 141 5.17 4.68 -11.22
C SER A 141 5.37 3.29 -10.62
N MET A 142 5.70 3.18 -9.33
CA MET A 142 5.79 1.90 -8.65
C MET A 142 4.46 1.17 -8.68
N GLN A 143 3.37 1.82 -8.24
CA GLN A 143 2.04 1.20 -8.20
C GLN A 143 1.52 0.82 -9.60
N HIS A 144 1.81 1.65 -10.61
CA HIS A 144 1.53 1.30 -12.01
C HIS A 144 2.28 0.02 -12.42
N SER A 145 3.58 -0.08 -12.10
CA SER A 145 4.44 -1.22 -12.48
C SER A 145 4.11 -2.53 -11.76
N ILE A 146 3.48 -2.48 -10.58
CA ILE A 146 2.97 -3.68 -9.89
C ILE A 146 1.69 -4.18 -10.57
N GLY A 147 0.93 -3.29 -11.21
CA GLY A 147 -0.25 -3.67 -12.01
C GLY A 147 0.11 -4.51 -13.23
N ASP A 148 1.27 -4.23 -13.83
CA ASP A 148 1.76 -4.92 -15.03
C ASP A 148 2.39 -6.28 -14.73
N ASN A 149 3.06 -6.42 -13.57
CA ASN A 149 3.81 -7.62 -13.19
C ASN A 149 3.11 -8.34 -12.03
N SER A 150 2.12 -9.17 -12.35
CA SER A 150 1.54 -10.07 -11.36
C SER A 150 2.61 -11.03 -10.82
N PHE A 151 2.88 -10.96 -9.53
CA PHE A 151 3.48 -12.08 -8.81
C PHE A 151 2.36 -12.86 -8.09
N GLY A 152 1.38 -13.32 -8.89
CA GLY A 152 0.46 -14.38 -8.43
C GLY A 152 -0.96 -14.43 -9.02
N SER A 153 -1.55 -13.35 -9.57
CA SER A 153 -2.88 -13.45 -10.20
C SER A 153 -3.18 -12.36 -11.24
N VAL A 154 -3.03 -12.66 -12.53
CA VAL A 154 -3.16 -11.67 -13.64
C VAL A 154 -4.59 -11.18 -13.88
N GLN A 155 -5.61 -11.75 -13.24
CA GLN A 155 -7.00 -11.53 -13.67
C GLN A 155 -7.93 -10.85 -12.65
N HIS A 156 -7.39 -10.24 -11.58
CA HIS A 156 -8.22 -9.72 -10.49
C HIS A 156 -7.89 -8.31 -9.95
N HIS A 157 -6.81 -7.65 -10.38
CA HIS A 157 -6.29 -6.42 -9.72
C HIS A 157 -6.60 -5.08 -10.44
N GLY A 158 -7.37 -5.10 -11.53
CA GLY A 158 -7.56 -3.94 -12.42
C GLY A 158 -6.38 -3.74 -13.38
N THR A 159 -6.56 -2.95 -14.45
CA THR A 159 -5.47 -2.65 -15.40
C THR A 159 -4.46 -1.67 -14.77
N ALA A 160 -3.24 -1.60 -15.31
CA ALA A 160 -2.25 -0.65 -14.81
C ALA A 160 -2.73 0.81 -14.89
N GLU A 161 -3.51 1.14 -15.93
CA GLU A 161 -4.15 2.46 -16.06
C GLU A 161 -5.17 2.72 -14.95
N GLU A 162 -6.01 1.73 -14.62
CA GLU A 162 -7.00 1.85 -13.54
C GLU A 162 -6.33 2.04 -12.18
N ARG A 163 -5.28 1.26 -11.91
CA ARG A 163 -4.48 1.36 -10.68
C ARG A 163 -3.78 2.71 -10.58
N GLY A 164 -3.13 3.14 -11.66
CA GLY A 164 -2.49 4.45 -11.75
C GLY A 164 -3.49 5.60 -11.53
N ALA A 165 -4.67 5.51 -12.14
CA ALA A 165 -5.72 6.49 -11.98
C ALA A 165 -6.23 6.55 -10.53
N ALA A 166 -6.35 5.41 -9.85
CA ALA A 166 -6.73 5.36 -8.43
C ALA A 166 -5.70 6.07 -7.54
N VAL A 167 -4.40 5.83 -7.75
CA VAL A 167 -3.32 6.52 -7.04
C VAL A 167 -3.39 8.04 -7.25
N VAL A 168 -3.57 8.50 -8.50
CA VAL A 168 -3.69 9.92 -8.82
C VAL A 168 -4.90 10.56 -8.13
N ALA A 169 -6.05 9.86 -8.12
CA ALA A 169 -7.25 10.33 -7.44
C ALA A 169 -7.04 10.45 -5.93
N GLY A 170 -6.40 9.47 -5.31
CA GLY A 170 -6.01 9.49 -3.90
C GLY A 170 -5.04 10.62 -3.56
N PHE A 171 -4.02 10.81 -4.39
CA PHE A 171 -3.08 11.93 -4.23
C PHE A 171 -3.80 13.27 -4.24
N SER A 172 -4.73 13.46 -5.19
CA SER A 172 -5.53 14.67 -5.30
C SER A 172 -6.41 14.90 -4.06
N SER A 173 -6.99 13.84 -3.50
CA SER A 173 -7.76 13.86 -2.25
C SER A 173 -6.98 14.47 -1.09
N ALA A 174 -5.74 14.04 -0.89
CA ALA A 174 -4.88 14.59 0.16
C ALA A 174 -4.32 15.99 -0.19
N PHE A 175 -3.75 16.14 -1.39
CA PHE A 175 -2.91 17.29 -1.76
C PHE A 175 -3.73 18.51 -2.18
N HIS A 176 -4.71 18.30 -3.07
CA HIS A 176 -5.52 19.38 -3.63
C HIS A 176 -6.79 19.63 -2.80
N MET A 177 -7.52 18.56 -2.47
CA MET A 177 -8.81 18.66 -1.76
C MET A 177 -8.66 18.75 -0.24
N ARG A 178 -7.48 18.42 0.30
CA ARG A 178 -7.15 18.47 1.74
C ARG A 178 -8.10 17.66 2.63
N GLN A 179 -8.62 16.56 2.09
CA GLN A 179 -9.51 15.67 2.82
C GLN A 179 -8.79 15.02 4.01
N THR A 180 -9.52 14.83 5.10
CA THR A 180 -9.17 13.97 6.24
C THR A 180 -9.14 12.49 5.82
N LEU A 181 -8.60 11.61 6.66
CA LEU A 181 -8.60 10.17 6.39
C LEU A 181 -10.03 9.66 6.16
N SER A 182 -10.98 10.03 7.03
CA SER A 182 -12.36 9.59 6.92
C SER A 182 -13.01 10.04 5.61
N GLU A 183 -12.77 11.28 5.17
CA GLU A 183 -13.27 11.77 3.89
C GLU A 183 -12.62 11.08 2.70
N ALA A 184 -11.32 10.77 2.79
CA ALA A 184 -10.58 10.05 1.76
C ALA A 184 -11.05 8.58 1.63
N ILE A 185 -11.37 7.91 2.74
CA ILE A 185 -11.98 6.57 2.73
C ILE A 185 -13.31 6.61 1.96
N GLU A 186 -14.21 7.53 2.30
CA GLU A 186 -15.50 7.63 1.61
C GLU A 186 -15.37 8.04 0.14
N ALA A 187 -14.41 8.92 -0.17
CA ALA A 187 -14.08 9.29 -1.54
C ALA A 187 -13.55 8.09 -2.34
N GLY A 188 -12.66 7.29 -1.76
CA GLY A 188 -12.12 6.06 -2.35
C GLY A 188 -13.22 5.02 -2.60
N ILE A 189 -14.11 4.79 -1.62
CA ILE A 189 -15.26 3.88 -1.79
C ILE A 189 -16.15 4.36 -2.93
N SER A 190 -16.42 5.66 -3.00
CA SER A 190 -17.24 6.26 -4.06
C SER A 190 -16.55 6.17 -5.42
N TYR A 191 -15.22 6.32 -5.47
CA TYR A 191 -14.41 6.20 -6.68
C TYR A 191 -14.54 4.79 -7.28
N VAL A 192 -14.31 3.73 -6.49
CA VAL A 192 -14.33 2.35 -7.00
C VAL A 192 -15.74 1.80 -7.27
N LYS A 193 -16.80 2.49 -6.81
CA LYS A 193 -18.18 2.12 -7.12
C LYS A 193 -18.69 2.70 -8.45
N ARG A 194 -18.05 3.75 -8.96
CA ARG A 194 -18.44 4.43 -10.21
C ARG A 194 -17.76 3.86 -11.46
N GLY A 195 -16.61 3.22 -11.30
CA GLY A 195 -15.95 2.42 -12.34
C GLY A 195 -16.41 0.97 -12.31
#